data_AF-A0AAV2IV53-F1
#
_entry.id   AF-A0AAV2IV53-F1
#
_cell.length_a   1.000
_cell.length_b   1.000
_cell.length_c   1.000
_cell.angle_alpha   90.00
_cell.angle_beta   90.00
_cell.angle_gamma   90.00
#
_symmetry.space_group_name_H-M   'P 1'
#
loop_
_entity.id
_entity.type
_entity.pdbx_description
1 polymer ?
#
loop_
_entity_poly.entity_id
_entity_poly.type
_entity_poly.pdbx_seq_one_letter_code
_entity_poly.pdbx_strand_id
1 'polypeptide(L)'
;DVIHGYRTIFPVPLGEAASWDLVSMERTAAIAAAESKASGVHWTFAPMVDIARDPRWGRVIEGAGEDTFLGSKIAFARVRGFQGTDYSANNRILATAKHWVGYGAAEAGRDYNTTNLSERSLREIYFPPFKSAIDAGVDSFMTSFN
;
A
#
# COMPACT_ATOMS: atom_id res chain seq x y z
N ASP A 1 -12.77 1.33 2.36
CA ASP A 1 -11.40 1.28 1.81
C ASP A 1 -11.31 2.00 0.48
N VAL A 2 -10.34 2.91 0.32
CA VAL A 2 -10.05 3.59 -0.95
C VAL A 2 -8.71 3.06 -1.46
N ILE A 3 -8.76 1.96 -2.22
CA ILE A 3 -7.56 1.15 -2.56
C ILE A 3 -6.96 1.51 -3.90
N HIS A 4 -7.76 1.80 -4.93
CA HIS A 4 -7.25 2.13 -6.27
C HIS A 4 -8.22 3.09 -6.98
N GLY A 5 -8.74 4.06 -6.22
CA GLY A 5 -9.82 4.95 -6.66
C GLY A 5 -10.95 5.02 -5.64
N TYR A 6 -11.81 6.03 -5.78
CA TYR A 6 -13.00 6.21 -4.94
C TYR A 6 -14.27 6.02 -5.77
N ARG A 7 -14.61 6.97 -6.65
CA ARG A 7 -15.66 6.84 -7.67
C ARG A 7 -15.04 6.55 -9.02
N THR A 8 -13.99 7.28 -9.37
CA THR A 8 -13.15 6.95 -10.52
C THR A 8 -12.20 5.83 -10.10
N ILE A 9 -12.32 4.69 -10.76
CA ILE A 9 -11.56 3.47 -10.43
C ILE A 9 -10.40 3.32 -11.40
N PHE A 10 -9.18 3.27 -10.87
CA PHE A 10 -7.94 3.01 -11.59
C PHE A 10 -7.66 1.50 -11.63
N PRO A 11 -6.65 1.03 -12.40
CA PRO A 11 -6.21 -0.36 -12.32
C PRO A 11 -5.93 -0.77 -10.87
N VAL A 12 -6.20 -2.03 -10.56
CA VAL A 12 -5.81 -2.63 -9.28
C VAL A 12 -4.33 -2.38 -8.99
N PRO A 13 -3.89 -2.27 -7.73
CA PRO A 13 -2.52 -1.90 -7.39
C PRO A 13 -1.44 -2.73 -8.09
N LEU A 14 -1.65 -4.04 -8.24
CA LEU A 14 -0.71 -4.90 -8.96
C LEU A 14 -0.60 -4.53 -10.45
N GLY A 15 -1.70 -4.15 -11.08
CA GLY A 15 -1.73 -3.69 -12.47
C GLY A 15 -1.16 -2.28 -12.62
N GLU A 16 -1.40 -1.40 -11.63
CA GLU A 16 -0.80 -0.07 -11.58
C GLU A 16 0.73 -0.17 -11.45
N ALA A 17 1.23 -1.05 -10.58
CA ALA A 17 2.66 -1.30 -10.38
C ALA A 17 3.39 -1.68 -11.68
N ALA A 18 2.72 -2.40 -12.59
CA ALA A 18 3.28 -2.80 -13.88
C ALA A 18 3.60 -1.62 -14.82
N SER A 19 3.14 -0.40 -14.51
CA SER A 19 3.51 0.81 -15.26
C SER A 19 4.94 1.29 -14.98
N TRP A 20 5.51 0.96 -13.81
CA TRP A 20 6.78 1.52 -13.30
C TRP A 20 6.82 3.05 -13.21
N ASP A 21 5.65 3.71 -13.27
CA ASP A 21 5.53 5.17 -13.26
C ASP A 21 5.03 5.66 -11.89
N LEU A 22 6.00 6.00 -11.03
CA LEU A 22 5.74 6.52 -9.69
C LEU A 22 4.96 7.85 -9.71
N VAL A 23 5.13 8.67 -10.74
CA VAL A 23 4.44 9.97 -10.86
C VAL A 23 2.95 9.72 -11.11
N SER A 24 2.63 8.76 -11.97
CA SER A 24 1.25 8.33 -12.20
C SER A 24 0.63 7.76 -10.92
N MET A 25 1.34 6.94 -10.15
CA MET A 25 0.85 6.37 -8.88
C MET A 25 0.60 7.43 -7.79
N GLU A 26 1.46 8.45 -7.67
CA GLU A 26 1.20 9.57 -6.75
C GLU A 26 -0.05 10.35 -7.21
N ARG A 27 -0.23 10.52 -8.52
CA ARG A 27 -1.37 11.23 -9.10
C ARG A 27 -2.69 10.48 -8.92
N THR A 28 -2.75 9.18 -9.16
CA THR A 28 -3.99 8.38 -8.98
C THR A 28 -4.41 8.37 -7.52
N ALA A 29 -3.46 8.22 -6.58
CA ALA A 29 -3.71 8.32 -5.14
C ALA A 29 -4.24 9.73 -4.75
N ALA A 30 -3.69 10.81 -5.32
CA ALA A 30 -4.17 12.16 -5.09
C ALA A 30 -5.58 12.42 -5.64
N ILE A 31 -5.92 11.86 -6.80
CA ILE A 31 -7.28 11.92 -7.35
C ILE A 31 -8.25 11.17 -6.43
N ALA A 32 -7.89 9.96 -5.99
CA ALA A 32 -8.70 9.18 -5.06
C ALA A 32 -8.89 9.91 -3.72
N ALA A 33 -7.85 10.57 -3.20
CA ALA A 33 -7.93 11.38 -1.99
C ALA A 33 -8.89 12.58 -2.15
N ALA A 34 -8.82 13.29 -3.28
CA ALA A 34 -9.73 14.41 -3.56
C ALA A 34 -11.19 13.97 -3.62
N GLU A 35 -11.49 12.89 -4.35
CA GLU A 35 -12.85 12.35 -4.43
C GLU A 35 -13.38 11.87 -3.07
N SER A 36 -12.51 11.26 -2.27
CA SER A 36 -12.82 10.77 -0.92
C SER A 36 -13.14 11.94 0.02
N LYS A 37 -12.27 12.95 0.06
CA LYS A 37 -12.42 14.15 0.89
C LYS A 37 -13.69 14.91 0.53
N ALA A 38 -13.95 15.10 -0.76
CA ALA A 38 -15.19 15.69 -1.27
C ALA A 38 -16.46 14.92 -0.87
N SER A 39 -16.32 13.66 -0.45
CA SER A 39 -17.41 12.79 -0.01
C SER A 39 -17.42 12.57 1.51
N GLY A 40 -16.67 13.36 2.28
CA GLY A 40 -16.61 13.28 3.74
C GLY A 40 -15.70 12.18 4.31
N VAL A 41 -14.98 11.45 3.45
CA VAL A 41 -14.01 10.43 3.87
C VAL A 41 -12.65 11.09 4.06
N HIS A 42 -12.10 10.99 5.27
CA HIS A 42 -10.87 11.68 5.69
C HIS A 42 -9.68 10.75 5.90
N TRP A 43 -9.90 9.45 5.78
CA TRP A 43 -8.95 8.41 6.14
C TRP A 43 -9.15 7.19 5.22
N THR A 44 -8.07 6.69 4.63
CA THR A 44 -8.08 5.45 3.85
C THR A 44 -7.14 4.41 4.42
N PHE A 45 -7.54 3.14 4.29
CA PHE A 45 -6.72 1.99 4.62
C PHE A 45 -5.89 1.55 3.41
N ALA A 46 -5.01 2.44 2.95
CA ALA A 46 -4.09 2.24 1.82
C ALA A 46 -2.83 3.11 2.02
N PRO A 47 -1.67 2.73 1.44
CA PRO A 47 -1.48 1.60 0.54
C PRO A 47 -1.31 0.24 1.24
N MET A 48 -1.72 -0.84 0.57
CA MET A 48 -1.26 -2.19 0.89
C MET A 48 0.14 -2.36 0.27
N VAL A 49 1.13 -2.73 1.08
CA VAL A 49 2.56 -2.75 0.73
C VAL A 49 3.22 -4.08 1.04
N ASP A 50 2.41 -5.14 1.24
CA ASP A 50 2.93 -6.48 1.49
C ASP A 50 3.66 -7.00 0.25
N ILE A 51 4.90 -7.48 0.45
CA ILE A 51 5.58 -8.28 -0.56
C ILE A 51 4.90 -9.65 -0.62
N ALA A 52 4.52 -10.07 -1.81
CA ALA A 52 3.90 -11.37 -2.03
C ALA A 52 4.64 -12.13 -3.14
N ARG A 53 4.96 -13.40 -2.86
CA ARG A 53 5.68 -14.31 -3.78
C ARG A 53 4.94 -15.62 -4.02
N ASP A 54 3.70 -15.69 -3.54
CA ASP A 54 2.81 -16.82 -3.76
C ASP A 54 1.58 -16.36 -4.53
N PRO A 55 1.47 -16.67 -5.83
CA PRO A 55 0.35 -16.22 -6.65
C PRO A 55 -1.00 -16.84 -6.25
N ARG A 56 -1.01 -17.86 -5.37
CA ARG A 56 -2.25 -18.45 -4.85
C ARG A 56 -2.96 -17.53 -3.87
N TRP A 57 -2.25 -16.60 -3.25
CA TRP A 57 -2.83 -15.66 -2.29
C TRP A 57 -3.66 -14.61 -3.03
N GLY A 58 -4.98 -14.63 -2.83
CA GLY A 58 -5.90 -13.75 -3.58
C GLY A 58 -5.63 -12.25 -3.43
N ARG A 59 -4.93 -11.85 -2.36
CA ARG A 59 -4.61 -10.45 -2.07
C ARG A 59 -3.33 -9.94 -2.75
N VAL A 60 -2.64 -10.76 -3.56
CA VAL A 60 -1.55 -10.28 -4.44
C VAL A 60 -1.99 -9.09 -5.29
N ILE A 61 -3.28 -9.04 -5.64
CA ILE A 61 -3.90 -8.00 -6.46
C ILE A 61 -3.84 -6.61 -5.82
N GLU A 62 -3.76 -6.52 -4.49
CA GLU A 62 -3.76 -5.28 -3.71
C GLU A 62 -2.36 -4.69 -3.52
N GLY A 63 -1.31 -5.49 -3.76
CA GLY A 63 0.08 -5.10 -3.54
C GLY A 63 0.79 -4.62 -4.81
N ALA A 64 2.11 -4.48 -4.69
CA ALA A 64 3.00 -4.01 -5.75
C ALA A 64 3.87 -5.13 -6.37
N GLY A 65 3.51 -6.39 -6.15
CA GLY A 65 4.25 -7.56 -6.62
C GLY A 65 5.32 -8.05 -5.62
N GLU A 66 6.40 -8.60 -6.16
CA GLU A 66 7.39 -9.38 -5.39
C GLU A 66 8.70 -8.65 -5.05
N ASP A 67 8.94 -7.49 -5.68
CA ASP A 67 10.19 -6.76 -5.58
C ASP A 67 10.18 -5.72 -4.44
N THR A 68 11.15 -5.84 -3.55
CA THR A 68 11.30 -4.97 -2.38
C THR A 68 11.55 -3.52 -2.78
N PHE A 69 12.37 -3.28 -3.80
CA PHE A 69 12.77 -1.92 -4.17
C PHE A 69 11.61 -1.16 -4.80
N LEU A 70 10.97 -1.74 -5.83
CA LEU A 70 9.80 -1.19 -6.47
C LEU A 70 8.66 -1.03 -5.46
N GLY A 71 8.35 -2.06 -4.67
CA GLY A 71 7.32 -1.99 -3.64
C GLY A 71 7.54 -0.83 -2.65
N SER A 72 8.80 -0.58 -2.27
CA SER A 72 9.15 0.57 -1.43
C SER A 72 8.94 1.91 -2.13
N LYS A 73 9.36 2.04 -3.40
CA LYS A 73 9.15 3.27 -4.17
C LYS A 73 7.67 3.58 -4.39
N ILE A 74 6.86 2.56 -4.64
CA ILE A 74 5.41 2.69 -4.80
C ILE A 74 4.77 3.06 -3.47
N ALA A 75 5.15 2.43 -2.35
CA ALA A 75 4.67 2.79 -1.02
C ALA A 75 4.88 4.29 -0.73
N PHE A 76 6.08 4.80 -1.01
CA PHE A 76 6.41 6.21 -0.84
C PHE A 76 5.52 7.14 -1.69
N ALA A 77 5.40 6.85 -2.99
CA ALA A 77 4.61 7.65 -3.93
C ALA A 77 3.12 7.68 -3.54
N ARG A 78 2.57 6.53 -3.15
CA ARG A 78 1.16 6.41 -2.78
C ARG A 78 0.82 7.09 -1.47
N VAL A 79 1.67 7.00 -0.44
CA VAL A 79 1.50 7.74 0.82
C VAL A 79 1.48 9.25 0.54
N ARG A 80 2.44 9.76 -0.24
CA ARG A 80 2.47 11.17 -0.64
C ARG A 80 1.23 11.59 -1.42
N GLY A 81 0.75 10.73 -2.33
CA GLY A 81 -0.45 10.99 -3.11
C GLY A 81 -1.69 11.14 -2.25
N PHE A 82 -1.89 10.23 -1.29
CA PHE A 82 -3.03 10.31 -0.37
C PHE A 82 -2.91 11.47 0.61
N GLN A 83 -1.78 11.59 1.31
CA GLN A 83 -1.66 12.40 2.52
C GLN A 83 -1.05 13.78 2.28
N GLY A 84 -0.12 13.88 1.32
CA GLY A 84 0.66 15.10 1.13
C GLY A 84 1.38 15.52 2.43
N THR A 85 1.55 16.82 2.62
CA THR A 85 2.17 17.41 3.83
C THR A 85 1.26 18.41 4.53
N ASP A 86 0.05 18.65 3.99
CA ASP A 86 -0.91 19.63 4.48
C ASP A 86 -2.31 19.00 4.53
N TYR A 87 -2.77 18.69 5.75
CA TYR A 87 -4.08 18.06 6.01
C TYR A 87 -5.26 18.99 5.78
N SER A 88 -5.01 20.30 5.69
CA SER A 88 -6.05 21.28 5.38
C SER A 88 -6.42 21.27 3.89
N ALA A 89 -5.54 20.72 3.04
CA ALA A 89 -5.78 20.65 1.62
C ALA A 89 -7.00 19.77 1.28
N ASN A 90 -7.84 20.26 0.37
CA ASN A 90 -9.07 19.58 -0.04
C ASN A 90 -8.84 18.31 -0.89
N ASN A 91 -7.59 18.01 -1.25
CA ASN A 91 -7.21 16.84 -2.03
C ASN A 91 -6.38 15.82 -1.25
N ARG A 92 -6.37 15.90 0.09
CA ARG A 92 -5.58 15.02 0.96
C ARG A 92 -6.44 14.32 2.01
N ILE A 93 -6.10 13.08 2.32
CA ILE A 93 -6.69 12.24 3.36
C ILE A 93 -5.58 11.45 4.07
N LEU A 94 -5.82 11.05 5.31
CA LEU A 94 -4.86 10.25 6.08
C LEU A 94 -4.64 8.89 5.41
N ALA A 95 -3.38 8.46 5.31
CA ALA A 95 -2.99 7.16 4.76
C ALA A 95 -2.71 6.15 5.89
N THR A 96 -3.00 4.87 5.62
CA THR A 96 -2.62 3.74 6.48
C THR A 96 -1.91 2.71 5.65
N ALA A 97 -0.61 2.54 5.92
CA ALA A 97 0.13 1.45 5.31
C ALA A 97 -0.29 0.12 5.96
N LYS A 98 -0.47 -0.92 5.15
CA LYS A 98 -0.93 -2.24 5.59
C LYS A 98 -0.29 -3.39 4.80
N HIS A 99 -0.19 -4.59 5.34
CA HIS A 99 -0.63 -5.04 6.66
C HIS A 99 0.61 -5.42 7.48
N TRP A 100 0.88 -4.68 8.56
CA TRP A 100 2.10 -4.85 9.34
C TRP A 100 2.03 -6.14 10.20
N VAL A 101 2.77 -7.21 9.93
CA VAL A 101 3.73 -7.43 8.82
C VAL A 101 3.85 -8.90 8.39
N GLY A 102 4.32 -9.14 7.17
CA GLY A 102 4.60 -10.49 6.65
C GLY A 102 3.38 -11.20 6.07
N TYR A 103 2.27 -10.48 5.89
CA TYR A 103 0.99 -11.08 5.52
C TYR A 103 0.99 -11.75 4.14
N GLY A 104 1.73 -11.20 3.17
CA GLY A 104 1.90 -11.80 1.84
C GLY A 104 2.77 -13.06 1.79
N ALA A 105 3.32 -13.49 2.94
CA ALA A 105 4.09 -14.72 3.08
C ALA A 105 3.30 -15.89 3.69
N ALA A 106 1.96 -15.78 3.73
CA ALA A 106 1.09 -16.80 4.27
C ALA A 106 1.33 -18.16 3.59
N GLU A 107 1.56 -19.20 4.41
CA GLU A 107 1.89 -20.54 3.93
C GLU A 107 0.83 -21.09 2.97
N ALA A 108 1.30 -21.71 1.89
CA ALA A 108 0.49 -22.24 0.80
C ALA A 108 -0.39 -21.20 0.08
N GLY A 109 -0.12 -19.89 0.27
CA GLY A 109 -0.92 -18.80 -0.27
C GLY A 109 -2.35 -18.78 0.26
N ARG A 110 -2.64 -19.48 1.37
CA ARG A 110 -3.96 -19.48 1.99
C ARG A 110 -4.07 -18.22 2.84
N ASP A 111 -5.07 -17.41 2.56
CA ASP A 111 -5.27 -16.18 3.31
C ASP A 111 -5.41 -16.44 4.81
N TYR A 112 -4.90 -15.52 5.64
CA TYR A 112 -4.84 -15.61 7.11
C TYR A 112 -4.00 -16.76 7.69
N ASN A 113 -3.32 -17.54 6.85
CA ASN A 113 -2.55 -18.68 7.33
C ASN A 113 -1.24 -18.25 8.00
N THR A 114 -0.58 -19.21 8.64
CA THR A 114 0.73 -19.05 9.27
C THR A 114 1.72 -18.34 8.37
N THR A 115 2.45 -17.37 8.93
CA THR A 115 3.65 -16.81 8.34
C THR A 115 4.84 -17.14 9.23
N ASN A 116 5.91 -17.68 8.64
CA ASN A 116 7.16 -17.94 9.34
C ASN A 116 8.33 -17.33 8.56
N LEU A 117 8.95 -16.30 9.11
CA LEU A 117 10.01 -15.53 8.46
C LEU A 117 11.21 -15.38 9.40
N SER A 118 12.40 -15.52 8.84
CA SER A 118 13.62 -15.17 9.56
C SER A 118 13.72 -13.65 9.76
N GLU A 119 14.41 -13.22 10.82
CA GLU A 119 14.70 -11.81 11.05
C GLU A 119 15.41 -11.15 9.85
N ARG A 120 16.27 -11.89 9.16
CA ARG A 120 16.93 -11.43 7.94
C ARG A 120 15.92 -11.16 6.82
N SER A 121 15.00 -12.10 6.59
CA SER A 121 13.95 -11.94 5.59
C SER A 121 13.05 -10.75 5.91
N LEU A 122 12.68 -10.56 7.19
CA LEU A 122 11.93 -9.39 7.62
C LEU A 122 12.69 -8.11 7.27
N ARG A 123 13.96 -7.99 7.63
CA ARG A 123 14.77 -6.78 7.40
C ARG A 123 15.07 -6.49 5.93
N GLU A 124 15.38 -7.51 5.15
CA GLU A 124 15.82 -7.35 3.76
C GLU A 124 14.66 -7.29 2.76
N ILE A 125 13.48 -7.84 3.11
CA ILE A 125 12.39 -8.06 2.14
C ILE A 125 11.07 -7.41 2.60
N TYR A 126 10.61 -7.71 3.82
CA TYR A 126 9.23 -7.37 4.21
C TYR A 126 9.08 -6.04 4.96
N PHE A 127 10.08 -5.58 5.72
CA PHE A 127 10.09 -4.27 6.37
C PHE A 127 10.32 -3.07 5.43
N PRO A 128 11.15 -3.16 4.37
CA PRO A 128 11.50 -1.98 3.59
C PRO A 128 10.31 -1.18 3.01
N PRO A 129 9.23 -1.79 2.48
CA PRO A 129 8.09 -1.03 1.99
C PRO A 129 7.37 -0.22 3.07
N PHE A 130 7.22 -0.79 4.27
CA PHE A 130 6.65 -0.09 5.42
C PHE A 130 7.58 1.00 5.96
N LYS A 131 8.89 0.74 6.02
CA LYS A 131 9.87 1.79 6.35
C LYS A 131 9.77 2.94 5.35
N SER A 132 9.61 2.64 4.05
CA SER A 132 9.43 3.65 3.03
C SER A 132 8.13 4.44 3.19
N ALA A 133 7.08 3.82 3.75
CA ALA A 133 5.86 4.52 4.13
C ALA A 133 6.09 5.48 5.32
N ILE A 134 6.89 5.08 6.32
CA ILE A 134 7.34 5.97 7.42
C ILE A 134 8.13 7.15 6.86
N ASP A 135 9.09 6.88 5.98
CA ASP A 135 9.94 7.91 5.37
C ASP A 135 9.11 8.90 4.52
N ALA A 136 7.95 8.45 3.98
CA ALA A 136 6.98 9.29 3.28
C ALA A 136 6.03 10.06 4.23
N GLY A 137 6.06 9.77 5.53
CA GLY A 137 5.27 10.42 6.57
C GLY A 137 3.94 9.75 6.90
N VAL A 138 3.72 8.46 6.59
CA VAL A 138 2.43 7.79 6.88
C VAL A 138 2.06 7.91 8.37
N ASP A 139 0.83 8.32 8.66
CA ASP A 139 0.39 8.55 10.05
C ASP A 139 -0.08 7.31 10.78
N SER A 140 -0.35 6.22 10.07
CA SER A 140 -0.92 5.02 10.67
C SER A 140 -0.48 3.74 9.98
N PHE A 141 -0.48 2.66 10.77
CA PHE A 141 -0.34 1.30 10.30
C PHE A 141 -1.55 0.47 10.72
N MET A 142 -1.93 -0.48 9.86
CA MET A 142 -2.91 -1.51 10.19
C MET A 142 -2.17 -2.84 10.39
N THR A 143 -2.49 -3.55 11.47
CA THR A 143 -1.90 -4.86 11.78
C THR A 143 -2.29 -5.90 10.74
N SER A 144 -1.43 -6.90 10.53
CA SER A 144 -1.78 -8.12 9.81
C SER A 144 -2.52 -9.12 10.69
N PHE A 145 -2.99 -10.20 10.07
CA PHE A 145 -3.75 -11.26 10.74
C PHE A 145 -2.93 -12.51 11.09
N ASN A 146 -1.77 -12.70 10.45
CA ASN A 146 -0.96 -13.92 10.47
C ASN A 146 -0.13 -14.11 11.76
#